data_AF-A0A397FVW2-F1
#
_entry.id   AF-A0A397FVW2-F1
#
_cell.length_a   1.000
_cell.length_b   1.000
_cell.length_c   1.000
_cell.angle_alpha   90.00
_cell.angle_beta   90.00
_cell.angle_gamma   90.00
#
_symmetry.space_group_name_H-M   'P 1'
#
loop_
_entity.id
_entity.type
_entity.pdbx_description
1 polymer ?
#
loop_
_entity_poly.entity_id
_entity_poly.type
_entity_poly.pdbx_seq_one_letter_code
_entity_poly.pdbx_strand_id
1 'polypeptide(L)'
;MKGYSAQEIERLFSRAGRTRPKSKSSGDAGYWTGGHCNYGASHNLHEDCETLARGFANIESLGNIKDVLKQCTSEVEFNSKKNDFVRRCEEAINGLRPHIGAHSSMFGICIIWGEEAMDKHVEKVIKQNKKEIEKVKSLLEKETYKWVEELRQLELEINEIKARMEENKRKAMDPNISPSEKAALLEEIENDGKLLQQKYAEHKAHSNKFRFDPSKYVSDMIEAMRRAIEKGDRDGSGNGGNGNGGGGSGRNKDPSDPNNPFGDDNDSDDPDGNNNKKPPKNKKKDKDDNQPNQQLIILAIVVLVVLFLLMNQSNKPIRRYDEYDY
;
A
#
# COMPACT_ATOMS: atom_id res chain seq x y z
N MET A 1 11.05 6.16 -4.18
CA MET A 1 10.07 6.82 -3.30
C MET A 1 10.77 8.00 -2.65
N LYS A 2 10.13 9.18 -2.57
CA LYS A 2 10.67 10.30 -1.80
C LYS A 2 10.19 10.12 -0.37
N GLY A 3 11.02 9.54 0.49
CA GLY A 3 10.77 9.53 1.92
C GLY A 3 10.88 10.94 2.51
N TYR A 4 10.29 11.16 3.67
CA TYR A 4 10.38 12.44 4.37
C TYR A 4 11.79 12.65 4.92
N SER A 5 12.46 13.74 4.52
CA SER A 5 13.74 14.10 5.12
C SER A 5 13.55 14.69 6.51
N ALA A 6 14.60 14.64 7.34
CA ALA A 6 14.60 15.29 8.65
C ALA A 6 14.23 16.78 8.55
N GLN A 7 14.78 17.49 7.55
CA GLN A 7 14.48 18.91 7.32
C GLN A 7 13.01 19.16 6.93
N GLU A 8 12.41 18.24 6.16
CA GLU A 8 11.00 18.34 5.80
C GLU A 8 10.08 18.15 7.02
N ILE A 9 10.37 17.16 7.85
CA ILE A 9 9.64 16.90 9.11
C ILE A 9 9.80 18.10 10.06
N GLU A 10 11.03 18.56 10.25
CA GLU A 10 11.35 19.72 11.08
C GLU A 10 10.60 20.98 10.62
N ARG A 11 10.58 21.24 9.30
CA ARG A 11 9.84 22.38 8.74
C ARG A 11 8.34 22.27 9.00
N LEU A 12 7.75 21.08 8.82
CA LEU A 12 6.32 20.85 9.05
C LEU A 12 5.96 21.06 10.53
N PHE A 13 6.74 20.48 11.44
CA PHE A 13 6.47 20.57 12.86
C PHE A 13 6.77 21.95 13.42
N SER A 14 7.86 22.60 13.00
CA SER A 14 8.16 23.99 13.36
C SER A 14 7.04 24.95 12.97
N ARG A 15 6.46 24.77 11.77
CA ARG A 15 5.33 25.57 11.31
C ARG A 15 4.09 25.34 12.18
N ALA A 16 3.77 24.08 12.48
CA ALA A 16 2.64 23.73 13.33
C ALA A 16 2.83 24.25 14.77
N GLY A 17 4.05 24.18 15.32
CA GLY A 17 4.37 24.70 16.65
C GLY A 17 4.21 26.21 16.77
N ARG A 18 4.56 26.98 15.73
CA ARG A 18 4.36 28.45 15.69
C ARG A 18 2.88 28.85 15.72
N THR A 19 1.98 27.97 15.30
CA THR A 19 0.54 28.21 15.32
C THR A 19 -0.14 27.77 16.62
N ARG A 20 0.61 27.29 17.62
CA ARG A 20 0.07 26.82 18.89
C ARG A 20 -0.16 27.98 19.89
N PRO A 21 -1.26 27.99 20.67
CA PRO A 21 -1.56 29.07 21.61
C PRO A 21 -0.57 29.15 22.79
N LYS A 22 -0.18 30.38 23.16
CA LYS A 22 0.82 30.69 24.22
C LYS A 22 0.46 30.18 25.63
N SER A 23 -0.82 29.90 25.91
CA SER A 23 -1.25 29.35 27.21
C SER A 23 -0.83 27.88 27.41
N LYS A 24 -0.46 27.19 26.33
CA LYS A 24 -0.03 25.78 26.34
C LYS A 24 1.49 25.59 26.22
N SER A 25 2.24 26.67 26.02
CA SER A 25 3.68 26.63 25.76
C SER A 25 4.58 26.57 27.00
N SER A 26 4.01 26.67 28.21
CA SER A 26 4.79 26.70 29.45
C SER A 26 5.48 25.37 29.78
N GLY A 27 4.97 24.24 29.27
CA GLY A 27 5.57 22.91 29.42
C GLY A 27 6.53 22.50 28.29
N ASP A 28 6.55 23.24 27.18
CA ASP A 28 7.39 22.94 26.00
C ASP A 28 8.65 23.82 25.92
N ALA A 29 8.89 24.66 26.91
CA ALA A 29 9.96 25.66 26.90
C ALA A 29 11.32 24.97 26.75
N GLY A 30 11.85 24.98 25.52
CA GLY A 30 13.10 24.32 25.16
C GLY A 30 12.98 23.27 24.05
N TYR A 31 11.84 22.64 23.81
CA TYR A 31 11.75 21.58 22.78
C TYR A 31 12.03 22.12 21.36
N TRP A 32 11.44 23.27 21.06
CA TRP A 32 11.52 23.90 19.74
C TRP A 32 12.82 24.66 19.50
N THR A 33 13.54 25.01 20.57
CA THR A 33 14.71 25.92 20.54
C THR A 33 15.97 25.28 21.12
N GLY A 34 15.92 24.01 21.52
CA GLY A 34 16.94 23.33 22.32
C GLY A 34 16.72 23.53 23.81
N GLY A 35 16.66 22.44 24.59
CA GLY A 35 16.44 22.50 26.03
C GLY A 35 16.03 21.17 26.66
N HIS A 36 15.83 21.16 27.97
CA HIS A 36 15.38 19.96 28.69
C HIS A 36 13.86 20.00 28.88
N CYS A 37 13.19 18.87 28.70
CA CYS A 37 11.79 18.74 29.09
C CYS A 37 11.66 18.71 30.62
N ASN A 38 10.43 18.91 31.10
CA ASN A 38 10.10 18.81 32.53
C ASN A 38 10.41 17.42 33.14
N TYR A 39 10.70 16.42 32.31
CA TYR A 39 11.07 15.06 32.70
C TYR A 39 12.58 14.79 32.60
N GLY A 40 13.39 15.82 32.35
CA GLY A 40 14.86 15.76 32.40
C GLY A 40 15.54 15.25 31.13
N ALA A 41 14.80 14.90 30.08
CA ALA A 41 15.37 14.57 28.77
C ALA A 41 15.76 15.85 28.02
N SER A 42 16.95 15.86 27.43
CA SER A 42 17.38 16.92 26.50
C SER A 42 16.72 16.71 25.15
N HIS A 43 16.25 17.79 24.54
CA HIS A 43 15.57 17.79 23.26
C HIS A 43 16.22 18.78 22.31
N ASN A 44 16.47 18.28 21.10
CA ASN A 44 16.85 19.06 19.95
C ASN A 44 15.89 18.64 18.83
N LEU A 45 15.03 19.56 18.40
CA LEU A 45 14.02 19.30 17.37
C LEU A 45 14.64 18.67 16.11
N HIS A 46 15.83 19.11 15.71
CA HIS A 46 16.52 18.57 14.55
C HIS A 46 16.89 17.10 14.75
N GLU A 47 17.54 16.76 15.87
CA GLU A 47 17.95 15.38 16.20
C GLU A 47 16.74 14.45 16.39
N ASP A 48 15.65 14.96 16.98
CA ASP A 48 14.38 14.23 17.10
C ASP A 48 13.79 13.98 15.71
N CYS A 49 13.78 14.98 14.82
CA CYS A 49 13.32 14.83 13.43
C CYS A 49 14.20 13.89 12.61
N GLU A 50 15.51 13.85 12.85
CA GLU A 50 16.42 12.85 12.25
C GLU A 50 16.08 11.43 12.72
N THR A 51 15.75 11.28 14.00
CA THR A 51 15.36 9.98 14.56
C THR A 51 14.02 9.51 14.00
N LEU A 52 13.04 10.42 13.86
CA LEU A 52 11.78 10.15 13.16
C LEU A 52 12.01 9.76 11.70
N ALA A 53 12.83 10.54 10.97
CA ALA A 53 13.13 10.27 9.57
C ALA A 53 13.76 8.88 9.38
N ARG A 54 14.70 8.49 10.26
CA ARG A 54 15.29 7.15 10.26
C ARG A 54 14.25 6.06 10.53
N GLY A 55 13.38 6.27 11.53
CA GLY A 55 12.29 5.34 11.84
C GLY A 55 11.32 5.16 10.67
N PHE A 56 10.92 6.26 10.03
CA PHE A 56 10.05 6.23 8.85
C PHE A 56 10.72 5.61 7.64
N ALA A 57 11.99 5.92 7.38
CA ALA A 57 12.76 5.29 6.31
C ALA A 57 12.86 3.76 6.50
N ASN A 58 13.00 3.30 7.75
CA ASN A 58 12.98 1.87 8.05
C ASN A 58 11.62 1.25 7.70
N ILE A 59 10.50 1.89 8.07
CA ILE A 59 9.14 1.45 7.70
C ILE A 59 8.96 1.45 6.17
N GLU A 60 9.35 2.52 5.48
CA GLU A 60 9.28 2.61 4.01
C GLU A 60 10.09 1.52 3.30
N SER A 61 11.23 1.13 3.88
CA SER A 61 12.03 0.04 3.35
C SER A 61 11.28 -1.30 3.32
N LEU A 62 10.25 -1.50 4.15
CA LEU A 62 9.42 -2.71 4.12
C LEU A 62 8.54 -2.80 2.86
N GLY A 63 8.37 -1.69 2.12
CA GLY A 63 7.56 -1.68 0.89
C GLY A 63 8.20 -2.45 -0.28
N ASN A 64 9.50 -2.74 -0.22
CA ASN A 64 10.24 -3.42 -1.29
C ASN A 64 10.55 -4.90 -1.01
N ILE A 65 10.02 -5.47 0.09
CA ILE A 65 10.28 -6.86 0.52
C ILE A 65 10.18 -7.83 -0.65
N LYS A 66 9.06 -7.76 -1.38
CA LYS A 66 8.77 -8.64 -2.51
C LYS A 66 9.85 -8.55 -3.59
N ASP A 67 10.21 -7.34 -4.00
CA ASP A 67 11.14 -7.11 -5.10
C ASP A 67 12.54 -7.60 -4.74
N VAL A 68 12.96 -7.39 -3.49
CA VAL A 68 14.25 -7.89 -2.98
C VAL A 68 14.27 -9.41 -2.90
N LEU A 69 13.24 -10.03 -2.31
CA LEU A 69 13.22 -11.49 -2.14
C LEU A 69 13.09 -12.25 -3.46
N LYS A 70 12.40 -11.70 -4.46
CA LYS A 70 12.31 -12.29 -5.81
C LYS A 70 13.67 -12.37 -6.52
N GLN A 71 14.60 -11.49 -6.19
CA GLN A 71 15.94 -11.48 -6.77
C GLN A 71 16.86 -12.55 -6.18
N CYS A 72 16.53 -13.12 -5.02
CA CYS A 72 17.38 -14.10 -4.35
C CYS A 72 17.54 -15.38 -5.18
N THR A 73 18.77 -15.80 -5.44
CA THR A 73 19.10 -16.95 -6.31
C THR A 73 19.32 -18.25 -5.55
N SER A 74 19.32 -18.19 -4.22
CA SER A 74 19.51 -19.34 -3.36
C SER A 74 18.69 -19.23 -2.08
N GLU A 75 18.44 -20.37 -1.44
CA GLU A 75 17.77 -20.42 -0.14
C GLU A 75 18.54 -19.69 0.95
N VAL A 76 19.88 -19.77 0.92
CA VAL A 76 20.74 -19.08 1.91
C VAL A 76 20.60 -17.56 1.78
N GLU A 77 20.67 -17.04 0.56
CA GLU A 77 20.48 -15.61 0.28
C GLU A 77 19.06 -15.16 0.69
N PHE A 78 18.04 -15.94 0.32
CA PHE A 78 16.66 -15.68 0.68
C PHE A 78 16.46 -15.62 2.19
N ASN A 79 16.94 -16.61 2.93
CA ASN A 79 16.80 -16.65 4.39
C ASN A 79 17.56 -15.51 5.07
N SER A 80 18.73 -15.12 4.56
CA SER A 80 19.47 -13.96 5.05
C SER A 80 18.66 -12.66 4.89
N LYS A 81 18.14 -12.40 3.69
CA LYS A 81 17.30 -11.20 3.41
C LYS A 81 15.98 -11.23 4.19
N LYS A 82 15.34 -12.40 4.28
CA LYS A 82 14.12 -12.61 5.07
C LYS A 82 14.36 -12.23 6.54
N ASN A 83 15.43 -12.74 7.14
CA ASN A 83 15.74 -12.46 8.54
C ASN A 83 16.05 -10.97 8.77
N ASP A 84 16.72 -10.31 7.81
CA ASP A 84 16.92 -8.86 7.87
C ASP A 84 15.59 -8.09 7.86
N PHE A 85 14.64 -8.48 7.00
CA PHE A 85 13.31 -7.86 6.97
C PHE A 85 12.49 -8.15 8.24
N VAL A 86 12.57 -9.36 8.79
CA VAL A 86 11.92 -9.71 10.07
C VAL A 86 12.46 -8.83 11.19
N ARG A 87 13.78 -8.68 11.29
CA ARG A 87 14.44 -7.77 12.25
C ARG A 87 13.96 -6.33 12.07
N ARG A 88 13.90 -5.82 10.84
CA ARG A 88 13.40 -4.45 10.57
C ARG A 88 11.94 -4.29 10.95
N CYS A 89 11.10 -5.31 10.74
CA CYS A 89 9.72 -5.30 11.21
C CYS A 89 9.68 -5.18 12.75
N GLU A 90 10.51 -5.94 13.46
CA GLU A 90 10.60 -5.87 14.92
C GLU A 90 11.07 -4.49 15.40
N GLU A 91 12.07 -3.91 14.76
CA GLU A 91 12.55 -2.54 15.04
C GLU A 91 11.45 -1.51 14.82
N ALA A 92 10.69 -1.62 13.72
CA ALA A 92 9.57 -0.74 13.44
C ALA A 92 8.44 -0.90 14.48
N ILE A 93 8.03 -2.13 14.79
CA ILE A 93 7.02 -2.46 15.81
C ILE A 93 7.44 -1.93 17.19
N ASN A 94 8.72 -2.08 17.55
CA ASN A 94 9.27 -1.60 18.81
C ASN A 94 9.41 -0.09 18.86
N GLY A 95 9.70 0.55 17.73
CA GLY A 95 9.74 2.01 17.60
C GLY A 95 8.35 2.64 17.63
N LEU A 96 7.33 1.96 17.11
CA LEU A 96 5.93 2.42 17.11
C LEU A 96 5.24 2.14 18.47
N ARG A 97 5.72 2.81 19.52
CA ARG A 97 5.11 2.78 20.85
C ARG A 97 4.36 4.10 21.08
N PRO A 98 3.02 4.10 21.10
CA PRO A 98 2.32 5.35 21.40
C PRO A 98 2.58 5.81 22.83
N HIS A 99 2.75 4.90 23.79
CA HIS A 99 2.91 5.20 25.22
C HIS A 99 3.97 4.30 25.88
N ILE A 100 4.81 4.88 26.73
CA ILE A 100 5.72 4.20 27.66
C ILE A 100 5.46 4.80 29.05
N GLY A 101 4.67 4.11 29.87
CA GLY A 101 4.24 4.64 31.17
C GLY A 101 3.32 5.86 31.02
N ALA A 102 3.69 6.98 31.63
CA ALA A 102 2.93 8.23 31.61
C ALA A 102 3.26 9.15 30.41
N HIS A 103 4.11 8.72 29.48
CA HIS A 103 4.61 9.56 28.39
C HIS A 103 4.47 8.89 27.04
N SER A 104 4.38 9.71 25.98
CA SER A 104 4.39 9.21 24.60
C SER A 104 5.80 9.23 24.02
N SER A 105 6.22 8.12 23.42
CA SER A 105 7.56 8.02 22.82
C SER A 105 7.59 7.13 21.59
N MET A 106 7.94 7.70 20.44
CA MET A 106 8.09 6.97 19.20
C MET A 106 9.57 6.90 18.82
N PHE A 107 10.05 5.74 18.38
CA PHE A 107 11.46 5.48 18.03
C PHE A 107 12.46 5.86 19.14
N GLY A 108 12.04 5.80 20.40
CA GLY A 108 12.89 6.10 21.57
C GLY A 108 13.06 7.58 21.87
N ILE A 109 12.42 8.48 21.12
CA ILE A 109 12.37 9.91 21.46
C ILE A 109 11.08 10.23 22.22
N CYS A 110 11.17 11.10 23.22
CA CYS A 110 9.98 11.60 23.92
C CYS A 110 9.28 12.63 23.03
N ILE A 111 7.99 12.43 22.79
CA ILE A 111 7.16 13.40 22.07
C ILE A 111 6.47 14.21 23.16
N ILE A 112 7.09 15.33 23.57
CA ILE A 112 6.60 16.18 24.69
C ILE A 112 5.19 16.71 24.43
N TRP A 113 4.83 16.84 23.16
CA TRP A 113 3.47 17.17 22.79
C TRP A 113 2.46 16.06 23.14
N GLY A 114 2.90 14.92 23.69
CA GLY A 114 2.20 13.63 23.80
C GLY A 114 0.76 13.65 24.30
N GLU A 115 0.41 14.42 25.33
CA GLU A 115 -1.01 14.45 25.78
C GLU A 115 -1.96 15.08 24.75
N GLU A 116 -1.45 15.94 23.85
CA GLU A 116 -2.25 16.64 22.82
C GLU A 116 -1.91 16.19 21.38
N ALA A 117 -0.67 15.76 21.14
CA ALA A 117 -0.15 15.35 19.84
C ALA A 117 -0.15 13.83 19.64
N MET A 118 -0.23 13.04 20.70
CA MET A 118 -0.65 11.64 20.63
C MET A 118 -2.13 11.54 21.00
N ASP A 119 -2.92 12.50 20.49
CA ASP A 119 -4.37 12.41 20.43
C ASP A 119 -4.77 11.03 19.91
N LYS A 120 -5.96 10.56 20.29
CA LYS A 120 -6.56 9.27 19.91
C LYS A 120 -6.44 9.00 18.40
N HIS A 121 -6.41 10.06 17.58
CA HIS A 121 -6.19 9.96 16.14
C HIS A 121 -4.78 9.47 15.77
N VAL A 122 -3.71 10.03 16.35
CA VAL A 122 -2.33 9.60 16.09
C VAL A 122 -2.11 8.19 16.62
N GLU A 123 -2.61 7.90 17.81
CA GLU A 123 -2.56 6.53 18.35
C GLU A 123 -3.24 5.52 17.42
N LYS A 124 -4.41 5.86 16.87
CA LYS A 124 -5.15 5.00 15.95
C LYS A 124 -4.32 4.69 14.71
N VAL A 125 -3.66 5.70 14.12
CA VAL A 125 -2.79 5.51 12.96
C VAL A 125 -1.57 4.64 13.31
N ILE A 126 -0.93 4.88 14.46
CA ILE A 126 0.20 4.07 14.94
C ILE A 126 -0.21 2.61 15.15
N LYS A 127 -1.34 2.37 15.84
CA LYS A 127 -1.88 1.03 16.09
C LYS A 127 -2.19 0.30 14.77
N GLN A 128 -2.79 1.00 13.81
CA GLN A 128 -3.08 0.42 12.49
C GLN A 128 -1.80 0.08 11.72
N ASN A 129 -0.82 0.99 11.69
CA ASN A 129 0.46 0.74 11.03
C ASN A 129 1.18 -0.47 11.67
N LYS A 130 1.23 -0.51 12.99
CA LYS A 130 1.80 -1.64 13.75
C LYS A 130 1.14 -2.97 13.40
N LYS A 131 -0.21 -3.01 13.32
CA LYS A 131 -0.97 -4.21 12.93
C LYS A 131 -0.60 -4.69 11.52
N GLU A 132 -0.45 -3.78 10.56
CA GLU A 132 -0.02 -4.17 9.21
C GLU A 132 1.44 -4.66 9.17
N ILE A 133 2.35 -4.03 9.91
CA ILE A 133 3.74 -4.50 10.02
C ILE A 133 3.80 -5.89 10.67
N GLU A 134 3.00 -6.14 11.72
CA GLU A 134 2.87 -7.47 12.34
C GLU A 134 2.34 -8.52 11.36
N LYS A 135 1.37 -8.16 10.52
CA LYS A 135 0.87 -9.03 9.44
C LYS A 135 1.96 -9.35 8.42
N VAL A 136 2.73 -8.35 7.98
CA VAL A 136 3.88 -8.55 7.08
C VAL A 136 4.93 -9.46 7.71
N LYS A 137 5.28 -9.22 8.98
CA LYS A 137 6.22 -10.05 9.75
C LYS A 137 5.75 -11.51 9.80
N SER A 138 4.49 -11.75 10.16
CA SER A 138 3.93 -13.11 10.26
C SER A 138 3.92 -13.84 8.90
N LEU A 139 3.65 -13.12 7.81
CA LEU A 139 3.76 -13.68 6.46
C LEU A 139 5.20 -14.04 6.12
N LEU A 140 6.17 -13.17 6.47
CA LEU A 140 7.59 -13.40 6.21
C LEU A 140 8.10 -14.64 6.95
N GLU A 141 7.80 -14.76 8.25
CA GLU A 141 8.26 -15.88 9.08
C GLU A 141 7.83 -17.24 8.55
N LYS A 142 6.63 -17.32 7.95
CA LYS A 142 6.07 -18.55 7.36
C LYS A 142 6.58 -18.82 5.94
N GLU A 143 7.26 -17.86 5.32
CA GLU A 143 7.69 -17.97 3.93
C GLU A 143 8.99 -18.78 3.78
N THR A 144 9.04 -19.56 2.71
CA THR A 144 10.20 -20.32 2.28
C THR A 144 10.64 -19.92 0.88
N TYR A 145 11.87 -20.30 0.53
CA TYR A 145 12.45 -20.01 -0.78
C TYR A 145 11.63 -20.60 -1.94
N LYS A 146 10.84 -21.66 -1.67
CA LYS A 146 9.92 -22.30 -2.62
C LYS A 146 9.00 -21.30 -3.34
N TRP A 147 8.54 -20.25 -2.66
CA TRP A 147 7.72 -19.20 -3.29
C TRP A 147 8.44 -18.49 -4.44
N VAL A 148 9.75 -18.25 -4.31
CA VAL A 148 10.57 -17.64 -5.36
C VAL A 148 10.76 -18.60 -6.53
N GLU A 149 10.97 -19.89 -6.24
CA GLU A 149 11.09 -20.94 -7.26
C GLU A 149 9.80 -21.08 -8.07
N GLU A 150 8.64 -21.12 -7.40
CA GLU A 150 7.33 -21.18 -8.05
C GLU A 150 7.09 -19.97 -8.95
N LEU A 151 7.48 -18.76 -8.52
CA LEU A 151 7.38 -17.56 -9.34
C LEU A 151 8.25 -17.62 -10.60
N ARG A 152 9.49 -18.10 -10.48
CA ARG A 152 10.39 -18.27 -11.64
C ARG A 152 9.86 -19.32 -12.60
N GLN A 153 9.34 -20.43 -12.08
CA GLN A 153 8.76 -21.48 -12.89
C GLN A 153 7.56 -20.96 -13.68
N LEU A 154 6.66 -20.19 -13.04
CA LEU A 154 5.55 -19.54 -13.73
C LEU A 154 6.02 -18.56 -14.81
N GLU A 155 7.09 -17.80 -14.56
CA GLU A 155 7.64 -16.87 -15.55
C GLU A 155 8.26 -17.59 -16.75
N LEU A 156 8.94 -18.72 -16.53
CA LEU A 156 9.43 -19.61 -17.59
C LEU A 156 8.27 -20.16 -18.43
N GLU A 157 7.24 -20.72 -17.79
CA GLU A 157 6.05 -21.26 -18.48
C GLU A 157 5.35 -20.18 -19.32
N ILE A 158 5.19 -18.96 -18.78
CA ILE A 158 4.64 -17.81 -19.51
C ILE A 158 5.48 -17.50 -20.75
N ASN A 159 6.80 -17.53 -20.65
CA ASN A 159 7.70 -17.23 -21.76
C ASN A 159 7.69 -18.33 -22.82
N GLU A 160 7.62 -19.60 -22.41
CA GLU A 160 7.49 -20.75 -23.32
C GLU A 160 6.19 -20.69 -24.12
N ILE A 161 5.06 -20.42 -23.44
CA ILE A 161 3.75 -20.27 -24.11
C ILE A 161 3.81 -19.13 -25.15
N LYS A 162 4.39 -17.97 -24.78
CA LYS A 162 4.55 -16.86 -25.72
C LYS A 162 5.40 -17.22 -26.93
N ALA A 163 6.51 -17.94 -26.72
CA ALA A 163 7.39 -18.38 -27.79
C ALA A 163 6.67 -19.35 -28.75
N ARG A 164 5.90 -20.31 -28.21
CA ARG A 164 5.06 -21.20 -29.03
C ARG A 164 4.01 -20.44 -29.83
N MET A 165 3.29 -19.51 -29.21
CA MET A 165 2.30 -18.69 -29.90
C MET A 165 2.91 -17.88 -31.05
N GLU A 166 4.08 -17.25 -30.83
CA GLU A 166 4.75 -16.47 -31.87
C GLU A 166 5.26 -17.36 -33.00
N GLU A 167 5.81 -18.53 -32.70
CA GLU A 167 6.24 -19.50 -33.72
C GLU A 167 5.06 -20.05 -34.53
N ASN A 168 3.95 -20.41 -33.87
CA ASN A 168 2.74 -20.87 -34.55
C ASN A 168 2.11 -19.77 -35.39
N LYS A 169 2.14 -18.52 -34.92
CA LYS A 169 1.71 -17.36 -35.69
C LYS A 169 2.59 -17.14 -36.93
N ARG A 170 3.90 -17.28 -36.80
CA ARG A 170 4.86 -17.22 -37.92
C ARG A 170 4.56 -18.29 -38.96
N LYS A 171 4.32 -19.54 -38.53
CA LYS A 171 3.93 -20.65 -39.43
C LYS A 171 2.58 -20.39 -40.10
N ALA A 172 1.58 -19.89 -39.37
CA ALA A 172 0.25 -19.60 -39.90
C ALA A 172 0.22 -18.43 -40.92
N MET A 173 1.28 -17.61 -40.94
CA MET A 173 1.48 -16.53 -41.90
C MET A 173 2.23 -16.96 -43.17
N ASP A 174 2.75 -18.20 -43.23
CA ASP A 174 3.40 -18.70 -44.45
C ASP A 174 2.40 -18.75 -45.61
N PRO A 175 2.68 -18.12 -46.76
CA PRO A 175 1.77 -18.12 -47.91
C PRO A 175 1.54 -19.51 -48.51
N ASN A 176 2.40 -20.50 -48.22
CA ASN A 176 2.30 -21.85 -48.77
C ASN A 176 1.59 -22.85 -47.84
N ILE A 177 1.12 -22.41 -46.67
CA ILE A 177 0.45 -23.30 -45.72
C ILE A 177 -0.95 -23.70 -46.21
N SER A 178 -1.34 -24.96 -45.99
CA SER A 178 -2.69 -25.39 -46.35
C SER A 178 -3.75 -24.74 -45.43
N PRO A 179 -4.99 -24.53 -45.91
CA PRO A 179 -6.07 -23.98 -45.08
C PRO A 179 -6.34 -24.79 -43.80
N SER A 180 -6.20 -26.12 -43.86
CA SER A 180 -6.38 -27.02 -42.72
C SER A 180 -5.27 -26.87 -41.69
N GLU A 181 -4.01 -26.80 -42.12
CA GLU A 181 -2.87 -26.59 -41.20
C GLU A 181 -2.93 -25.20 -40.56
N LYS A 182 -3.35 -24.19 -41.34
CA LYS A 182 -3.58 -22.84 -40.82
C LYS A 182 -4.65 -22.82 -39.74
N ALA A 183 -5.78 -23.52 -39.95
CA ALA A 183 -6.84 -23.61 -38.96
C ALA A 183 -6.35 -24.30 -37.67
N ALA A 184 -5.58 -25.38 -37.79
CA ALA A 184 -5.00 -26.08 -36.64
C ALA A 184 -4.03 -25.18 -35.84
N LEU A 185 -3.15 -24.43 -36.51
CA LEU A 185 -2.25 -23.49 -35.84
C LEU A 185 -3.00 -22.35 -35.14
N LEU A 186 -4.08 -21.86 -35.73
CA LEU A 186 -4.93 -20.84 -35.10
C LEU A 186 -5.65 -21.37 -33.86
N GLU A 187 -6.10 -22.62 -33.88
CA GLU A 187 -6.69 -23.29 -32.71
C GLU A 187 -5.64 -23.48 -31.59
N GLU A 188 -4.42 -23.89 -31.92
CA GLU A 188 -3.31 -23.97 -30.95
C GLU A 188 -3.01 -22.62 -30.32
N ILE A 189 -2.99 -21.53 -31.10
CA ILE A 189 -2.79 -20.17 -30.60
C ILE A 189 -3.93 -19.76 -29.65
N GLU A 190 -5.19 -20.12 -29.94
CA GLU A 190 -6.31 -19.83 -29.05
C GLU A 190 -6.19 -20.57 -27.72
N ASN A 191 -5.81 -21.85 -27.77
CA ASN A 191 -5.61 -22.69 -26.58
C ASN A 191 -4.44 -22.18 -25.73
N ASP A 192 -3.31 -21.83 -26.35
CA ASP A 192 -2.18 -21.20 -25.69
C ASP A 192 -2.56 -19.83 -25.11
N GLY A 193 -3.43 -19.07 -25.77
CA GLY A 193 -3.97 -17.82 -25.26
C GLY A 193 -4.78 -17.99 -23.96
N LYS A 194 -5.61 -19.04 -23.87
CA LYS A 194 -6.35 -19.39 -22.64
C LYS A 194 -5.39 -19.81 -21.52
N LEU A 195 -4.41 -20.65 -21.85
CA LEU A 195 -3.40 -21.09 -20.89
C LEU A 195 -2.56 -19.91 -20.38
N LEU A 196 -2.18 -18.99 -21.26
CA LEU A 196 -1.43 -17.78 -20.90
C LEU A 196 -2.22 -16.91 -19.92
N GLN A 197 -3.52 -16.73 -20.13
CA GLN A 197 -4.40 -16.01 -19.19
C GLN A 197 -4.43 -16.68 -17.81
N GLN A 198 -4.54 -18.01 -17.77
CA GLN A 198 -4.49 -18.76 -16.53
C GLN A 198 -3.16 -18.56 -15.80
N LYS A 199 -2.03 -18.68 -16.50
CA LYS A 199 -0.70 -18.51 -15.91
C LYS A 199 -0.45 -17.09 -15.41
N TYR A 200 -0.97 -16.08 -16.10
CA TYR A 200 -0.95 -14.70 -15.60
C TYR A 200 -1.77 -14.52 -14.32
N ALA A 201 -2.93 -15.18 -14.20
CA ALA A 201 -3.74 -15.14 -12.98
C ALA A 201 -3.01 -15.80 -11.81
N GLU A 202 -2.40 -16.97 -12.02
CA GLU A 202 -1.54 -17.66 -11.05
C GLU A 202 -0.39 -16.76 -10.62
N HIS A 203 0.39 -16.22 -11.56
CA HIS A 203 1.51 -15.31 -11.26
C HIS A 203 1.07 -14.07 -10.47
N LYS A 204 -0.09 -13.50 -10.77
CA LYS A 204 -0.65 -12.34 -10.04
C LYS A 204 -1.03 -12.72 -8.60
N ALA A 205 -1.62 -13.89 -8.38
CA ALA A 205 -1.97 -14.38 -7.05
C ALA A 205 -0.71 -14.54 -6.18
N HIS A 206 0.35 -15.18 -6.72
CA HIS A 206 1.63 -15.33 -6.02
C HIS A 206 2.36 -13.99 -5.82
N SER A 207 2.14 -13.03 -6.73
CA SER A 207 2.78 -11.71 -6.69
C SER A 207 2.10 -10.70 -5.76
N ASN A 208 0.88 -10.95 -5.28
CA ASN A 208 0.19 -10.05 -4.35
C ASN A 208 0.57 -10.29 -2.87
N LYS A 209 1.49 -11.22 -2.61
CA LYS A 209 2.03 -11.50 -1.28
C LYS A 209 2.80 -10.28 -0.75
N PHE A 210 2.68 -10.01 0.55
CA PHE A 210 3.27 -8.84 1.24
C PHE A 210 2.76 -7.47 0.77
N ARG A 211 1.51 -7.36 0.31
CA ARG A 211 0.91 -6.06 -0.02
C ARG A 211 0.86 -5.16 1.22
N PHE A 212 1.79 -4.21 1.28
CA PHE A 212 1.93 -3.22 2.33
C PHE A 212 2.32 -1.89 1.68
N ASP A 213 1.61 -0.81 2.03
CA ASP A 213 1.86 0.54 1.53
C ASP A 213 2.43 1.41 2.65
N PRO A 214 3.74 1.30 2.94
CA PRO A 214 4.34 2.01 4.06
C PRO A 214 4.33 3.53 3.87
N SER A 215 4.46 4.02 2.63
CA SER A 215 4.49 5.47 2.37
C SER A 215 3.17 6.12 2.75
N LYS A 216 2.03 5.44 2.51
CA LYS A 216 0.74 5.90 3.01
C LYS A 216 0.72 5.98 4.53
N TYR A 217 1.17 4.94 5.24
CA TYR A 217 1.19 4.93 6.70
C TYR A 217 2.11 6.02 7.29
N VAL A 218 3.28 6.22 6.70
CA VAL A 218 4.21 7.29 7.11
C VAL A 218 3.60 8.66 6.89
N SER A 219 3.00 8.91 5.72
CA SER A 219 2.30 10.16 5.42
C SER A 219 1.14 10.40 6.39
N ASP A 220 0.30 9.39 6.63
CA ASP A 220 -0.84 9.47 7.55
C ASP A 220 -0.38 9.78 8.99
N MET A 221 0.74 9.21 9.45
CA MET A 221 1.32 9.50 10.76
C MET A 221 1.84 10.94 10.85
N ILE A 222 2.61 11.39 9.87
CA ILE A 222 3.16 12.76 9.82
C ILE A 222 2.03 13.79 9.80
N GLU A 223 0.99 13.55 9.01
CA GLU A 223 -0.17 14.43 8.94
C GLU A 223 -0.98 14.42 10.23
N ALA A 224 -1.19 13.25 10.84
CA ALA A 224 -1.90 13.17 12.11
C ALA A 224 -1.14 13.92 13.23
N MET A 225 0.18 13.76 13.32
CA MET A 225 1.02 14.51 14.25
C MET A 225 0.97 16.01 13.97
N ARG A 226 1.11 16.44 12.71
CA ARG A 226 1.00 17.85 12.32
C ARG A 226 -0.33 18.47 12.76
N ARG A 227 -1.44 17.80 12.45
CA ARG A 227 -2.79 18.27 12.81
C ARG A 227 -3.00 18.33 14.32
N ALA A 228 -2.42 17.39 15.06
CA ALA A 228 -2.55 17.37 16.51
C ALA A 228 -1.78 18.53 17.16
N ILE A 229 -0.61 18.91 16.60
CA ILE A 229 0.11 20.14 16.99
C ILE A 229 -0.71 21.40 16.64
N GLU A 230 -1.37 21.43 15.46
CA GLU A 230 -2.20 22.56 14.99
C GLU A 230 -3.53 22.73 15.76
N LYS A 231 -4.13 21.65 16.25
CA LYS A 231 -5.50 21.62 16.82
C LYS A 231 -5.67 22.34 18.16
N GLY A 232 -4.62 22.96 18.70
CA GLY A 232 -4.70 23.75 19.93
C GLY A 232 -5.77 24.85 19.96
N ASP A 233 -6.32 25.27 18.80
CA ASP A 233 -7.18 26.45 18.65
C ASP A 233 -8.64 26.22 18.16
N ARG A 234 -9.13 25.00 17.94
CA ARG A 234 -10.47 24.81 17.30
C ARG A 234 -11.68 24.54 18.19
N ASP A 235 -11.51 24.27 19.49
CA ASP A 235 -12.64 24.01 20.41
C ASP A 235 -12.74 25.02 21.58
N GLY A 236 -12.16 26.22 21.44
CA GLY A 236 -11.97 27.13 22.59
C GLY A 236 -12.23 28.61 22.34
N SER A 237 -13.29 28.98 21.60
CA SER A 237 -13.74 30.38 21.55
C SER A 237 -15.20 30.47 21.10
N GLY A 238 -16.13 30.47 22.05
CA GLY A 238 -17.54 30.68 21.77
C GLY A 238 -18.43 30.70 23.01
N ASN A 239 -18.34 31.77 23.79
CA ASN A 239 -19.43 32.48 24.49
C ASN A 239 -20.61 31.66 25.09
N GLY A 240 -20.78 31.73 26.41
CA GLY A 240 -22.01 31.36 27.11
C GLY A 240 -21.79 31.41 28.63
N GLY A 241 -22.07 32.50 29.35
CA GLY A 241 -23.25 33.34 29.17
C GLY A 241 -24.48 32.53 29.57
N ASN A 242 -24.88 32.68 30.83
CA ASN A 242 -26.14 32.19 31.40
C ASN A 242 -27.28 32.16 30.38
N GLY A 243 -27.93 31.00 30.21
CA GLY A 243 -29.16 30.91 29.43
C GLY A 243 -29.72 29.48 29.35
N ASN A 244 -30.73 29.21 30.16
CA ASN A 244 -31.64 28.07 30.03
C ASN A 244 -32.09 27.84 28.57
N GLY A 245 -32.11 26.58 28.13
CA GLY A 245 -32.82 26.17 26.91
C GLY A 245 -32.53 24.73 26.53
N GLY A 246 -33.45 23.83 26.86
CA GLY A 246 -33.33 22.40 26.54
C GLY A 246 -33.60 22.03 25.08
N GLY A 247 -33.29 20.77 24.77
CA GLY A 247 -33.99 19.98 23.74
C GLY A 247 -33.37 19.92 22.34
N GLY A 248 -32.72 18.79 22.03
CA GLY A 248 -33.01 17.93 20.88
C GLY A 248 -32.85 18.45 19.44
N SER A 249 -32.05 17.72 18.64
CA SER A 249 -32.49 16.97 17.45
C SER A 249 -31.49 17.00 16.28
N GLY A 250 -31.00 15.80 15.93
CA GLY A 250 -30.96 15.21 14.59
C GLY A 250 -30.42 16.03 13.40
N ARG A 251 -29.25 15.64 12.89
CA ARG A 251 -28.97 15.71 11.45
C ARG A 251 -28.49 14.36 10.94
N ASN A 252 -29.41 13.74 10.19
CA ASN A 252 -29.27 12.54 9.36
C ASN A 252 -27.99 12.60 8.51
N LYS A 253 -27.19 11.53 8.56
CA LYS A 253 -26.15 11.24 7.56
C LYS A 253 -26.77 10.33 6.50
N ASP A 254 -26.57 10.68 5.24
CA ASP A 254 -27.02 9.90 4.09
C ASP A 254 -26.21 8.60 3.99
N PRO A 255 -26.85 7.41 4.08
CA PRO A 255 -26.16 6.12 3.94
C PRO A 255 -25.62 5.86 2.52
N SER A 256 -25.98 6.70 1.55
CA SER A 256 -25.69 6.50 0.12
C SER A 256 -24.42 7.20 -0.36
N ASP A 257 -23.72 7.95 0.50
CA ASP A 257 -22.53 8.71 0.11
C ASP A 257 -21.32 7.78 -0.13
N PRO A 258 -20.82 7.64 -1.38
CA PRO A 258 -19.70 6.77 -1.71
C PRO A 258 -18.35 7.25 -1.12
N ASN A 259 -18.30 8.43 -0.51
CA ASN A 259 -17.13 8.96 0.18
C ASN A 259 -17.24 8.95 1.71
N ASN A 260 -18.26 8.30 2.30
CA ASN A 260 -18.36 8.16 3.75
C ASN A 260 -17.36 7.10 4.28
N PRO A 261 -16.32 7.48 5.04
CA PRO A 261 -15.30 6.53 5.53
C PRO A 261 -15.77 5.73 6.76
N PHE A 262 -17.07 5.78 7.07
CA PHE A 262 -17.72 5.15 8.23
C PHE A 262 -19.05 4.48 7.87
N GLY A 263 -19.18 3.89 6.68
CA GLY A 263 -20.26 2.92 6.39
C GLY A 263 -20.00 1.64 7.18
N ASP A 264 -20.95 1.28 8.05
CA ASP A 264 -20.86 0.25 9.10
C ASP A 264 -20.33 -1.13 8.65
N ASP A 265 -19.34 -1.65 9.38
CA ASP A 265 -19.25 -3.06 9.75
C ASP A 265 -19.51 -3.13 11.26
N ASN A 266 -20.80 -3.15 11.62
CA ASN A 266 -21.26 -3.51 12.97
C ASN A 266 -21.39 -5.04 13.04
N ASP A 267 -20.29 -5.74 13.31
CA ASP A 267 -20.35 -7.11 13.85
C ASP A 267 -20.40 -7.01 15.38
N SER A 268 -21.61 -6.87 15.89
CA SER A 268 -21.92 -7.14 17.30
C SER A 268 -22.31 -8.61 17.42
N ASP A 269 -21.40 -9.41 17.95
CA ASP A 269 -21.69 -10.75 18.47
C ASP A 269 -22.58 -10.61 19.72
N ASP A 270 -23.89 -10.81 19.57
CA ASP A 270 -24.79 -11.17 20.67
C ASP A 270 -25.81 -12.21 20.19
N PRO A 271 -25.84 -13.44 20.77
CA PRO A 271 -26.70 -14.52 20.33
C PRO A 271 -27.96 -14.60 21.21
N ASP A 272 -29.04 -13.94 20.82
CA ASP A 272 -30.44 -14.38 21.05
C ASP A 272 -31.44 -13.26 20.70
N GLY A 273 -32.31 -13.50 19.72
CA GLY A 273 -33.31 -12.49 19.33
C GLY A 273 -34.22 -12.93 18.20
N ASN A 274 -35.21 -13.73 18.54
CA ASN A 274 -36.17 -14.37 17.64
C ASN A 274 -37.20 -13.39 17.00
N ASN A 275 -37.61 -13.73 15.77
CA ASN A 275 -38.89 -13.45 15.07
C ASN A 275 -39.13 -12.20 14.19
N ASN A 276 -39.44 -12.54 12.93
CA ASN A 276 -40.44 -12.00 11.99
C ASN A 276 -40.16 -10.73 11.16
N LYS A 277 -39.85 -10.94 9.87
CA LYS A 277 -40.62 -10.36 8.74
C LYS A 277 -40.33 -11.03 7.37
N LYS A 278 -41.31 -11.85 6.94
CA LYS A 278 -41.80 -12.25 5.59
C LYS A 278 -40.83 -12.45 4.39
N PRO A 279 -40.94 -13.57 3.64
CA PRO A 279 -40.35 -13.78 2.32
C PRO A 279 -41.32 -13.38 1.17
N PRO A 280 -41.02 -13.67 -0.11
CA PRO A 280 -40.11 -12.99 -1.04
C PRO A 280 -40.87 -12.32 -2.21
N LYS A 281 -40.20 -11.49 -3.04
CA LYS A 281 -40.74 -11.08 -4.35
C LYS A 281 -39.80 -11.50 -5.47
N ASN A 282 -40.19 -12.56 -6.17
CA ASN A 282 -39.67 -12.98 -7.47
C ASN A 282 -39.73 -11.81 -8.46
N LYS A 283 -38.59 -11.46 -9.07
CA LYS A 283 -38.54 -10.80 -10.37
C LYS A 283 -37.69 -11.63 -11.32
N LYS A 284 -38.42 -12.16 -12.30
CA LYS A 284 -38.07 -12.63 -13.64
C LYS A 284 -36.58 -12.73 -14.03
N LYS A 285 -36.23 -13.95 -14.44
CA LYS A 285 -35.26 -14.25 -15.50
C LYS A 285 -35.52 -13.35 -16.70
N ASP A 286 -34.54 -12.56 -17.09
CA ASP A 286 -34.30 -12.23 -18.49
C ASP A 286 -32.99 -12.90 -18.90
N LYS A 287 -33.13 -13.84 -19.84
CA LYS A 287 -32.04 -14.26 -20.72
C LYS A 287 -31.83 -13.09 -21.66
N ASP A 288 -30.61 -12.60 -21.79
CA ASP A 288 -30.27 -11.81 -22.97
C ASP A 288 -28.82 -11.99 -23.37
N ASP A 289 -28.68 -12.20 -24.66
CA ASP A 289 -27.48 -12.62 -25.38
C ASP A 289 -26.47 -11.49 -25.46
N ASN A 290 -25.24 -11.71 -24.96
CA ASN A 290 -24.16 -10.73 -25.12
C ASN A 290 -22.81 -11.40 -25.45
N GLN A 291 -22.86 -12.49 -26.21
CA GLN A 291 -21.68 -13.25 -26.60
C GLN A 291 -20.88 -12.76 -27.83
N PRO A 292 -21.39 -11.94 -28.79
CA PRO A 292 -20.55 -11.53 -29.93
C PRO A 292 -19.57 -10.38 -29.60
N ASN A 293 -19.81 -9.61 -28.53
CA ASN A 293 -18.97 -8.44 -28.21
C ASN A 293 -17.75 -8.76 -27.35
N GLN A 294 -17.77 -9.83 -26.53
CA GLN A 294 -16.59 -10.22 -25.76
C GLN A 294 -15.45 -10.74 -26.65
N GLN A 295 -15.77 -11.45 -27.73
CA GLN A 295 -14.76 -11.92 -28.69
C GLN A 295 -14.11 -10.76 -29.45
N LEU A 296 -14.90 -9.74 -29.84
CA LEU A 296 -14.38 -8.51 -30.48
C LEU A 296 -13.51 -7.69 -29.53
N ILE A 297 -13.87 -7.60 -28.25
CA ILE A 297 -13.06 -6.91 -27.22
C ILE A 297 -11.74 -7.65 -26.98
N ILE A 298 -11.77 -8.99 -26.90
CA ILE A 298 -10.55 -9.80 -26.75
C ILE A 298 -9.63 -9.63 -27.97
N LEU A 299 -10.19 -9.66 -29.18
CA LEU A 299 -9.42 -9.49 -30.42
C LEU A 299 -8.81 -8.08 -30.54
N ALA A 300 -9.54 -7.04 -30.11
CA ALA A 300 -9.03 -5.67 -30.05
C ALA A 300 -7.88 -5.51 -29.04
N ILE A 301 -7.96 -6.17 -27.87
CA ILE A 301 -6.90 -6.15 -26.86
C ILE A 301 -5.65 -6.87 -27.37
N VAL A 302 -5.82 -8.02 -28.04
CA VAL A 302 -4.69 -8.76 -28.64
C VAL A 302 -4.00 -7.94 -29.73
N VAL A 303 -4.77 -7.26 -30.60
CA VAL A 303 -4.21 -6.36 -31.63
C VAL A 303 -3.44 -5.19 -31.01
N LEU A 304 -3.96 -4.57 -29.94
CA LEU A 304 -3.27 -3.48 -29.24
C LEU A 304 -1.97 -3.93 -28.58
N VAL A 305 -1.93 -5.13 -27.98
CA VAL A 305 -0.70 -5.69 -27.39
C VAL A 305 0.33 -5.99 -28.48
N VAL A 306 -0.08 -6.52 -29.63
CA VAL A 306 0.81 -6.78 -30.77
C VAL A 306 1.37 -5.47 -31.35
N LEU A 307 0.53 -4.44 -31.53
CA LEU A 307 0.98 -3.12 -31.99
C LEU A 307 1.95 -2.48 -31.00
N PHE A 308 1.69 -2.57 -29.69
CA PHE A 308 2.58 -2.05 -28.66
C PHE A 308 3.95 -2.74 -28.67
N LEU A 309 3.98 -4.06 -28.88
CA LEU A 309 5.23 -4.83 -28.98
C LEU A 309 6.01 -4.49 -30.26
N LEU A 310 5.33 -4.30 -31.41
CA LEU A 310 5.96 -3.90 -32.66
C LEU A 310 6.54 -2.47 -32.58
N MET A 311 5.81 -1.53 -31.98
CA MET A 311 6.30 -0.16 -31.78
C MET A 311 7.49 -0.08 -30.80
N ASN A 312 7.60 -1.01 -29.85
CA ASN A 312 8.76 -1.09 -28.96
C ASN A 312 9.99 -1.74 -29.64
N GLN A 313 9.81 -2.49 -30.73
CA GLN A 313 10.91 -3.06 -31.50
C GLN A 313 11.52 -2.08 -32.52
N SER A 314 10.74 -1.12 -33.02
CA SER A 314 11.21 -0.10 -33.99
C SER A 314 12.15 0.97 -33.41
N ASN A 315 12.37 0.98 -32.08
CA ASN A 315 13.24 1.95 -31.40
C ASN A 315 14.67 1.45 -31.14
N LYS A 316 15.11 0.33 -31.73
CA LYS A 316 16.53 -0.02 -31.69
C LYS A 316 17.27 0.76 -32.78
N PRO A 317 18.25 1.62 -32.43
CA PRO A 317 19.08 2.27 -33.45
C PRO A 317 19.83 1.20 -34.25
N ILE A 318 19.69 1.25 -35.57
CA ILE A 318 20.48 0.48 -36.52
C ILE A 318 21.95 0.82 -36.25
N ARG A 319 22.70 -0.08 -35.61
CA ARG A 319 24.16 0.01 -35.58
C ARG A 319 24.65 -0.28 -37.00
N ARG A 320 24.97 0.78 -37.74
CA ARG A 320 25.83 0.64 -38.92
C ARG A 320 27.18 0.15 -38.41
N TYR A 321 27.57 -1.04 -38.83
CA TYR A 321 28.97 -1.43 -38.84
C TYR A 321 29.59 -0.60 -39.96
N ASP A 322 30.31 0.46 -39.59
CA ASP A 322 31.23 1.09 -40.52
C ASP A 322 32.46 0.20 -40.61
N GLU A 323 32.71 -0.14 -41.87
CA GLU A 323 33.72 -0.99 -42.45
C GLU A 323 35.12 -0.43 -42.22
N TYR A 324 36.11 -1.33 -42.13
CA TYR A 324 37.52 -1.01 -41.96
C TYR A 324 38.06 -0.13 -43.10
N ASP A 325 38.84 0.89 -42.75
CA ASP A 325 39.98 1.31 -43.56
C ASP A 325 41.10 1.85 -42.65
N TYR A 326 42.33 1.37 -42.93
CA TYR A 326 43.62 1.45 -42.21
C TYR A 326 43.94 0.37 -41.17
#